data_AF-Q5GZ02-F1
#
_entry.id   AF-Q5GZ02-F1
#
_cell.length_a   1.000
_cell.length_b   1.000
_cell.length_c   1.000
_cell.angle_alpha   90.00
_cell.angle_beta   90.00
_cell.angle_gamma   90.00
#
_symmetry.space_group_name_H-M   'P 1'
#
loop_
_entity.id
_entity.type
_entity.pdbx_description
1 polymer ?
#
loop_
_entity_poly.entity_id
_entity_poly.type
_entity_poly.pdbx_seq_one_letter_code
_entity_poly.pdbx_strand_id
1 'polypeptide(L)'
;MAGHCNGNGQLSGPLDAGAHDAMTQNDTSTPCEVCNGTGLAILPVRYTVVPASCPGAGLGPFPKGRGSKEDVSAAGYDYAVRTLRQGMLYLFYEQSGPYGSRQWEAYAVAENGTLWRQVSGYAARRIAGGGVPSCSRPVHNAERMEFITLRYPHLCGTVWVMFSEHLLTPATLKRYAADATLRAERMQPITPKQWIGAPQAKGDTVPLSSADALKAVLEYRGFAGEMQ
;
A
#
# COMPACT_ATOMS: atom_id res chain seq x y z
N MET A 1 -62.50 -33.61 21.95
CA MET A 1 -61.03 -33.60 21.85
C MET A 1 -60.55 -35.04 21.77
N ALA A 2 -59.69 -35.34 20.80
CA ALA A 2 -59.53 -36.65 20.19
C ALA A 2 -58.60 -37.60 20.97
N GLY A 3 -58.99 -38.88 20.96
CA GLY A 3 -58.22 -40.07 20.54
C GLY A 3 -56.76 -40.27 20.97
N HIS A 4 -56.54 -41.35 21.73
CA HIS A 4 -55.26 -42.04 21.96
C HIS A 4 -54.61 -42.60 20.69
N CYS A 5 -53.27 -42.77 20.68
CA CYS A 5 -52.58 -44.06 20.47
C CYS A 5 -51.04 -43.94 20.59
N ASN A 6 -50.44 -44.99 21.18
CA ASN A 6 -49.02 -45.22 21.47
C ASN A 6 -48.27 -45.80 20.24
N GLY A 7 -46.94 -45.69 20.18
CA GLY A 7 -46.15 -46.43 19.19
C GLY A 7 -44.62 -46.32 19.36
N ASN A 8 -44.02 -47.36 19.96
CA ASN A 8 -42.59 -47.66 19.92
C ASN A 8 -42.15 -48.04 18.48
N GLY A 9 -40.94 -47.64 18.06
CA GLY A 9 -40.34 -48.15 16.82
C GLY A 9 -38.96 -47.56 16.54
N GLN A 10 -37.91 -48.23 17.03
CA GLN A 10 -36.51 -47.91 16.73
C GLN A 10 -35.98 -48.82 15.60
N LEU A 11 -35.14 -48.21 14.73
CA LEU A 11 -34.05 -48.76 13.90
C LEU A 11 -34.37 -49.47 12.57
N SER A 12 -33.85 -48.92 11.45
CA SER A 12 -32.66 -49.44 10.71
C SER A 12 -32.51 -48.85 9.29
N GLY A 13 -31.27 -48.50 8.88
CA GLY A 13 -30.89 -48.27 7.47
C GLY A 13 -30.01 -47.02 7.20
N PRO A 14 -28.77 -47.14 6.67
CA PRO A 14 -27.77 -46.07 6.64
C PRO A 14 -27.72 -45.36 5.28
N LEU A 15 -27.57 -44.04 5.22
CA LEU A 15 -27.07 -43.34 4.02
C LEU A 15 -26.30 -42.06 4.39
N ASP A 16 -25.02 -42.11 4.03
CA ASP A 16 -24.15 -41.04 3.57
C ASP A 16 -23.80 -39.85 4.48
N ALA A 17 -22.63 -40.01 5.08
CA ALA A 17 -21.70 -38.93 5.34
C ALA A 17 -21.38 -38.16 4.03
N GLY A 18 -21.58 -36.85 4.00
CA GLY A 18 -21.04 -36.01 2.93
C GLY A 18 -21.84 -34.76 2.58
N ALA A 19 -22.01 -33.83 3.51
CA ALA A 19 -22.27 -32.40 3.27
C ALA A 19 -22.27 -31.76 4.67
N HIS A 20 -21.41 -30.83 5.04
CA HIS A 20 -21.26 -29.51 4.45
C HIS A 20 -19.87 -28.94 4.77
N ASP A 21 -18.80 -29.48 4.18
CA ASP A 21 -17.54 -28.76 4.03
C ASP A 21 -17.51 -28.14 2.63
N ALA A 22 -18.26 -27.06 2.45
CA ALA A 22 -18.04 -26.13 1.36
C ALA A 22 -17.13 -25.00 1.84
N MET A 23 -15.94 -25.35 2.35
CA MET A 23 -14.79 -24.44 2.24
C MET A 23 -14.45 -24.39 0.75
N THR A 24 -14.83 -23.29 0.10
CA THR A 24 -14.45 -22.93 -1.26
C THR A 24 -12.96 -23.27 -1.46
N GLN A 25 -12.69 -24.28 -2.30
CA GLN A 25 -11.36 -24.53 -2.80
C GLN A 25 -10.89 -23.23 -3.45
N ASN A 26 -9.86 -22.63 -2.85
CA ASN A 26 -9.26 -21.40 -3.34
C ASN A 26 -8.64 -21.74 -4.70
N ASP A 27 -9.27 -21.33 -5.81
CA ASP A 27 -8.73 -21.55 -7.14
C ASP A 27 -7.35 -20.88 -7.23
N THR A 28 -6.30 -21.69 -7.15
CA THR A 28 -4.92 -21.23 -7.14
C THR A 28 -4.47 -20.76 -8.53
N SER A 29 -5.24 -21.00 -9.59
CA SER A 29 -4.88 -20.61 -10.95
C SER A 29 -4.99 -19.09 -11.21
N THR A 30 -5.63 -18.34 -10.31
CA THR A 30 -5.79 -16.88 -10.42
C THR A 30 -4.85 -16.13 -9.46
N PRO A 31 -4.13 -15.07 -9.92
CA PRO A 31 -3.31 -14.25 -9.03
C PRO A 31 -4.12 -13.63 -7.88
N CYS A 32 -3.51 -13.46 -6.71
CA CYS A 32 -4.18 -12.86 -5.56
C CYS A 32 -4.49 -11.37 -5.81
N GLU A 33 -5.37 -10.77 -5.01
CA GLU A 33 -5.75 -9.35 -5.17
C GLU A 33 -4.56 -8.39 -5.13
N VAL A 34 -3.47 -8.76 -4.46
CA VAL A 34 -2.25 -7.97 -4.42
C VAL A 34 -1.49 -8.07 -5.75
N CYS A 35 -1.22 -9.30 -6.20
CA CYS A 35 -0.57 -9.54 -7.50
C CYS A 35 -1.42 -9.13 -8.70
N ASN A 36 -2.75 -9.00 -8.54
CA ASN A 36 -3.67 -8.53 -9.57
C ASN A 36 -4.17 -7.09 -9.33
N GLY A 37 -3.57 -6.34 -8.42
CA GLY A 37 -4.09 -5.03 -8.01
C GLY A 37 -4.07 -4.02 -9.15
N THR A 38 -5.23 -3.62 -9.68
CA THR A 38 -5.36 -2.63 -10.77
C THR A 38 -5.79 -1.25 -10.24
N GLY A 39 -5.35 -0.19 -10.91
CA GLY A 39 -5.68 1.18 -10.51
C GLY A 39 -4.53 2.16 -10.77
N LEU A 40 -4.52 3.27 -10.03
CA LEU A 40 -3.42 4.23 -10.07
C LEU A 40 -2.27 3.73 -9.20
N ALA A 41 -1.16 3.34 -9.84
CA ALA A 41 0.07 2.99 -9.15
C ALA A 41 0.79 4.25 -8.68
N ILE A 42 1.22 4.26 -7.43
CA ILE A 42 2.02 5.33 -6.83
C ILE A 42 3.21 4.66 -6.17
N LEU A 43 4.41 5.17 -6.46
CA LEU A 43 5.64 4.79 -5.79
C LEU A 43 5.90 5.75 -4.62
N PRO A 44 5.71 5.34 -3.36
CA PRO A 44 6.04 6.17 -2.23
C PRO A 44 7.56 6.22 -2.06
N VAL A 45 8.13 7.42 -2.06
CA VAL A 45 9.57 7.64 -1.84
C VAL A 45 9.78 8.57 -0.66
N ARG A 46 11.00 8.61 -0.15
CA ARG A 46 11.44 9.55 0.90
C ARG A 46 12.68 10.31 0.45
N TYR A 47 12.79 11.55 0.87
CA TYR A 47 14.02 12.32 0.72
C TYR A 47 15.12 11.78 1.66
N THR A 48 16.36 11.88 1.20
CA THR A 48 17.56 11.64 1.99
C THR A 48 18.61 12.69 1.62
N VAL A 49 19.47 13.03 2.57
CA VAL A 49 20.70 13.79 2.29
C VAL A 49 21.82 12.80 2.00
N VAL A 50 22.62 13.07 0.97
CA VAL A 50 23.79 12.27 0.57
C VAL A 50 24.97 13.21 0.28
N PRO A 51 26.23 12.74 0.37
CA PRO A 51 27.35 13.52 -0.15
C PRO A 51 27.11 13.89 -1.60
N ALA A 52 27.46 15.10 -2.02
CA ALA A 52 27.28 15.55 -3.40
C ALA A 52 28.08 14.69 -4.41
N SER A 53 29.13 14.01 -3.94
CA SER A 53 29.90 13.03 -4.70
C SER A 53 29.25 11.65 -4.83
N CYS A 54 28.16 11.38 -4.12
CA CYS A 54 27.47 10.10 -4.18
C CYS A 54 26.91 9.88 -5.59
N PRO A 55 27.13 8.71 -6.22
CA PRO A 55 26.52 8.38 -7.49
C PRO A 55 25.00 8.58 -7.47
N GLY A 56 24.59 9.60 -8.23
CA GLY A 56 23.25 10.18 -8.35
C GLY A 56 22.67 10.78 -7.06
N ALA A 57 23.52 11.50 -6.34
CA ALA A 57 23.10 12.75 -5.75
C ALA A 57 22.26 13.58 -6.75
N GLY A 58 21.28 14.31 -6.24
CA GLY A 58 20.32 15.06 -7.03
C GLY A 58 18.94 14.38 -7.10
N LEU A 59 17.91 15.22 -7.19
CA LEU A 59 16.52 14.79 -7.20
C LEU A 59 16.01 14.29 -8.57
N GLY A 60 16.82 14.36 -9.62
CA GLY A 60 16.40 13.97 -10.97
C GLY A 60 15.10 14.70 -11.40
N PRO A 61 14.02 13.98 -11.79
CA PRO A 61 12.75 14.60 -12.16
C PRO A 61 11.93 15.09 -10.96
N PHE A 62 12.32 14.72 -9.73
CA PHE A 62 11.58 15.11 -8.54
C PHE A 62 11.82 16.60 -8.24
N PRO A 63 10.75 17.39 -8.06
CA PRO A 63 10.89 18.78 -7.64
C PRO A 63 11.51 18.90 -6.25
N LYS A 64 12.15 20.05 -5.97
CA LYS A 64 12.44 20.46 -4.59
C LYS A 64 11.11 20.63 -3.86
N GLY A 65 10.93 19.84 -2.82
CA GLY A 65 9.67 19.66 -2.13
C GLY A 65 9.77 20.03 -0.65
N ARG A 66 8.76 19.66 0.14
CA ARG A 66 8.72 19.89 1.58
C ARG A 66 9.87 19.20 2.31
N GLY A 67 10.33 18.05 1.83
CA GLY A 67 11.43 17.30 2.44
C GLY A 67 12.83 17.74 2.00
N SER A 68 12.95 18.74 1.11
CA SER A 68 14.23 19.23 0.57
C SER A 68 14.32 20.75 0.50
N LYS A 69 13.72 21.43 1.50
CA LYS A 69 13.68 22.90 1.56
C LYS A 69 14.99 23.55 1.99
N GLU A 70 15.78 22.86 2.82
CA GLU A 70 17.03 23.40 3.35
C GLU A 70 18.12 23.36 2.27
N ASP A 71 18.99 24.37 2.23
CA ASP A 71 20.18 24.31 1.37
C ASP A 71 21.31 23.58 2.10
N VAL A 72 21.69 22.42 1.57
CA VAL A 72 22.75 21.55 2.11
C VAL A 72 24.04 21.60 1.28
N SER A 73 24.05 22.38 0.18
CA SER A 73 25.13 22.38 -0.81
C SER A 73 26.45 22.92 -0.27
N ALA A 74 26.40 23.95 0.58
CA ALA A 74 27.59 24.56 1.20
C ALA A 74 28.37 23.57 2.09
N ALA A 75 27.70 22.54 2.60
CA ALA A 75 28.31 21.48 3.41
C ALA A 75 28.78 20.27 2.56
N GLY A 76 28.75 20.37 1.23
CA GLY A 76 29.18 19.29 0.33
C GLY A 76 28.16 18.16 0.19
N TYR A 77 26.89 18.43 0.47
CA TYR A 77 25.78 17.46 0.36
C TYR A 77 24.79 17.85 -0.74
N ASP A 78 23.96 16.89 -1.14
CA ASP A 78 22.78 17.11 -1.98
C ASP A 78 21.65 16.19 -1.51
N TYR A 79 20.44 16.39 -2.04
CA TYR A 79 19.32 15.50 -1.81
C TYR A 79 19.25 14.38 -2.85
N ALA A 80 18.78 13.22 -2.41
CA ALA A 80 18.33 12.13 -3.27
C ALA A 80 16.99 11.59 -2.77
N VAL A 81 16.39 10.67 -3.51
CA VAL A 81 15.17 9.96 -3.09
C VAL A 81 15.43 8.46 -2.94
N ARG A 82 14.80 7.86 -1.93
CA ARG A 82 14.91 6.44 -1.60
C ARG A 82 13.52 5.81 -1.49
N THR A 83 13.46 4.48 -1.53
CA THR A 83 12.29 3.75 -1.05
C THR A 83 12.01 4.07 0.42
N LEU A 84 10.76 3.84 0.85
CA LEU A 84 10.39 4.02 2.25
C LEU A 84 11.22 3.11 3.16
N ARG A 85 11.52 3.59 4.37
CA ARG A 85 12.13 2.75 5.43
C ARG A 85 11.06 1.87 6.08
N GLN A 86 11.50 0.81 6.77
CA GLN A 86 10.60 -0.08 7.52
C GLN A 86 9.67 0.73 8.44
N GLY A 87 8.40 0.37 8.45
CA GLY A 87 7.36 1.12 9.16
C GLY A 87 5.98 0.85 8.57
N MET A 88 5.14 1.87 8.57
CA MET A 88 3.74 1.80 8.17
C MET A 88 3.40 2.97 7.25
N LEU A 89 2.67 2.70 6.17
CA LEU A 89 2.09 3.70 5.29
C LEU A 89 0.57 3.62 5.41
N TYR A 90 -0.06 4.72 5.82
CA TYR A 90 -1.51 4.83 5.99
C TYR A 90 -2.11 5.72 4.93
N LEU A 91 -3.29 5.32 4.44
CA LEU A 91 -4.10 6.07 3.50
C LEU A 91 -5.47 6.31 4.12
N PHE A 92 -5.94 7.55 4.12
CA PHE A 92 -7.30 7.92 4.52
C PHE A 92 -8.06 8.46 3.33
N TYR A 93 -9.13 7.77 2.95
CA TYR A 93 -10.04 8.17 1.88
C TYR A 93 -11.12 9.08 2.47
N GLU A 94 -11.06 10.38 2.20
CA GLU A 94 -11.90 11.34 2.91
C GLU A 94 -13.36 11.33 2.43
N GLN A 95 -13.61 11.59 1.15
CA GLN A 95 -14.98 11.70 0.61
C GLN A 95 -15.50 10.38 0.02
N SER A 96 -14.66 9.68 -0.73
CA SER A 96 -15.01 8.44 -1.42
C SER A 96 -13.74 7.70 -1.81
N GLY A 97 -13.84 6.39 -1.93
CA GLY A 97 -12.74 5.49 -2.26
C GLY A 97 -13.27 4.09 -2.55
N PRO A 98 -12.39 3.11 -2.77
CA PRO A 98 -12.78 1.75 -3.13
C PRO A 98 -13.70 1.06 -2.11
N TYR A 99 -13.74 1.54 -0.86
CA TYR A 99 -14.53 0.97 0.24
C TYR A 99 -15.53 1.97 0.85
N GLY A 100 -15.80 3.09 0.17
CA GLY A 100 -16.66 4.17 0.68
C GLY A 100 -15.90 5.33 1.30
N SER A 101 -16.63 6.18 2.04
CA SER A 101 -16.10 7.41 2.65
C SER A 101 -15.43 7.13 4.00
N ARG A 102 -14.48 8.01 4.35
CA ARG A 102 -13.76 8.02 5.64
C ARG A 102 -13.12 6.67 6.02
N GLN A 103 -12.55 5.98 5.04
CA GLN A 103 -11.94 4.66 5.24
C GLN A 103 -10.43 4.75 5.40
N TRP A 104 -9.89 3.82 6.20
CA TRP A 104 -8.46 3.66 6.41
C TRP A 104 -7.93 2.41 5.72
N GLU A 105 -6.88 2.60 4.95
CA GLU A 105 -6.05 1.54 4.39
C GLU A 105 -4.62 1.68 4.93
N ALA A 106 -3.91 0.57 5.03
CA ALA A 106 -2.53 0.56 5.50
C ALA A 106 -1.68 -0.44 4.75
N TYR A 107 -0.40 -0.14 4.68
CA TYR A 107 0.66 -1.03 4.21
C TYR A 107 1.72 -1.10 5.30
N ALA A 108 2.21 -2.30 5.58
CA ALA A 108 3.46 -2.47 6.29
C ALA A 108 4.60 -2.34 5.28
N VAL A 109 5.63 -1.57 5.61
CA VAL A 109 6.83 -1.40 4.78
C VAL A 109 7.90 -2.32 5.33
N ALA A 110 8.45 -3.21 4.50
CA ALA A 110 9.61 -4.05 4.83
C ALA A 110 10.92 -3.24 4.77
N GLU A 111 12.03 -3.82 5.24
CA GLU A 111 13.32 -3.11 5.27
C GLU A 111 13.85 -2.74 3.88
N ASN A 112 13.57 -3.57 2.87
CA ASN A 112 13.90 -3.30 1.48
C ASN A 112 12.95 -2.30 0.78
N GLY A 113 11.92 -1.79 1.49
CA GLY A 113 10.95 -0.84 0.95
C GLY A 113 9.69 -1.47 0.33
N THR A 114 9.63 -2.79 0.19
CA THR A 114 8.43 -3.47 -0.33
C THR A 114 7.23 -3.32 0.62
N LEU A 115 6.05 -3.23 0.03
CA LEU A 115 4.80 -2.84 0.67
C LEU A 115 3.86 -4.04 0.79
N TRP A 116 3.48 -4.37 2.02
CA TRP A 116 2.47 -5.38 2.28
C TRP A 116 1.16 -4.76 2.74
N ARG A 117 0.18 -4.80 1.85
CA ARG A 117 -1.17 -4.34 2.10
C ARG A 117 -1.80 -5.07 3.29
N GLN A 118 -2.30 -4.30 4.25
CA GLN A 118 -2.96 -4.79 5.45
C GLN A 118 -4.47 -4.92 5.20
N VAL A 119 -5.14 -5.71 6.04
CA VAL A 119 -6.61 -5.91 5.94
C VAL A 119 -7.40 -4.63 6.24
N SER A 120 -6.87 -3.76 7.09
CA SER A 120 -7.39 -2.41 7.35
C SER A 120 -6.33 -1.56 8.06
N GLY A 121 -6.54 -0.25 8.16
CA GLY A 121 -5.69 0.60 9.00
C GLY A 121 -5.77 0.28 10.50
N TYR A 122 -6.92 -0.21 11.00
CA TYR A 122 -7.13 -0.52 12.42
C TYR A 122 -6.53 -1.87 12.85
N ALA A 123 -6.34 -2.79 11.91
CA ALA A 123 -5.76 -4.11 12.13
C ALA A 123 -4.35 -4.22 11.51
N ALA A 124 -3.70 -3.09 11.27
CA ALA A 124 -2.38 -3.05 10.68
C ALA A 124 -1.35 -3.67 11.65
N ARG A 125 -0.44 -4.48 11.11
CA ARG A 125 0.67 -5.08 11.85
C ARG A 125 2.00 -4.76 11.19
N ARG A 126 3.07 -4.75 11.99
CA ARG A 126 4.43 -4.63 11.48
C ARG A 126 4.86 -5.92 10.80
N ILE A 127 5.76 -5.80 9.83
CA ILE A 127 6.58 -6.91 9.35
C ILE A 127 7.81 -7.02 10.24
N ALA A 128 8.20 -8.24 10.58
CA ALA A 128 9.51 -8.54 11.14
C ALA A 128 10.40 -9.12 10.03
N GLY A 129 11.63 -8.61 9.90
CA GLY A 129 12.59 -9.06 8.89
C GLY A 129 12.61 -8.23 7.60
N GLY A 130 13.44 -8.67 6.65
CA GLY A 130 13.87 -7.85 5.51
C GLY A 130 12.87 -7.69 4.36
N GLY A 131 11.86 -8.56 4.26
CA GLY A 131 10.94 -8.62 3.12
C GLY A 131 9.50 -8.98 3.48
N VAL A 132 8.61 -8.80 2.52
CA VAL A 132 7.19 -9.21 2.64
C VAL A 132 7.05 -10.73 2.59
N PRO A 133 6.01 -11.32 3.23
CA PRO A 133 5.75 -12.74 3.12
C PRO A 133 5.58 -13.20 1.66
N SER A 134 6.21 -14.32 1.29
CA SER A 134 6.14 -14.86 -0.07
C SER A 134 4.71 -15.25 -0.45
N CYS A 135 4.32 -14.92 -1.68
CA CYS A 135 3.08 -15.42 -2.27
C CYS A 135 3.32 -16.84 -2.79
N SER A 136 2.55 -17.83 -2.32
CA SER A 136 2.64 -19.22 -2.79
C SER A 136 1.74 -19.53 -3.98
N ARG A 137 1.07 -18.53 -4.57
CA ARG A 137 0.21 -18.75 -5.74
C ARG A 137 1.06 -18.99 -7.00
N PRO A 138 0.68 -19.96 -7.85
CA PRO A 138 1.42 -20.29 -9.06
C PRO A 138 1.48 -19.12 -10.05
N VAL A 139 0.46 -18.25 -10.07
CA VAL A 139 0.48 -16.98 -10.81
C VAL A 139 0.64 -15.83 -9.83
N HIS A 140 1.77 -15.13 -9.90
CA HIS A 140 2.08 -13.97 -9.06
C HIS A 140 2.90 -12.92 -9.82
N ASN A 141 2.90 -11.70 -9.31
CA ASN A 141 3.70 -10.57 -9.80
C ASN A 141 4.23 -9.87 -8.54
N ALA A 142 5.54 -10.01 -8.28
CA ALA A 142 6.17 -9.49 -7.07
C ALA A 142 6.48 -8.00 -7.17
N GLU A 143 6.66 -7.48 -8.39
CA GLU A 143 6.96 -6.07 -8.65
C GLU A 143 5.83 -5.13 -8.20
N ARG A 144 4.59 -5.63 -8.13
CA ARG A 144 3.45 -4.89 -7.57
C ARG A 144 3.55 -4.61 -6.07
N MET A 145 4.50 -5.22 -5.38
CA MET A 145 4.78 -4.92 -3.97
C MET A 145 5.61 -3.64 -3.80
N GLU A 146 6.19 -3.08 -4.86
CA GLU A 146 6.96 -1.82 -4.80
C GLU A 146 6.05 -0.58 -4.76
N PHE A 147 4.78 -0.72 -5.18
CA PHE A 147 3.85 0.38 -5.36
C PHE A 147 2.62 0.21 -4.47
N ILE A 148 2.02 1.33 -4.04
CA ILE A 148 0.62 1.31 -3.63
C ILE A 148 -0.25 1.43 -4.89
N THR A 149 -1.34 0.67 -4.94
CA THR A 149 -2.31 0.76 -6.03
C THR A 149 -3.63 1.25 -5.48
N LEU A 150 -4.02 2.47 -5.88
CA LEU A 150 -5.33 3.02 -5.55
C LEU A 150 -6.37 2.42 -6.49
N ARG A 151 -7.19 1.51 -5.96
CA ARG A 151 -8.30 0.90 -6.69
C ARG A 151 -9.37 1.96 -6.98
N TYR A 152 -9.96 1.89 -8.18
CA TYR A 152 -11.00 2.81 -8.66
C TYR A 152 -10.65 4.31 -8.46
N PRO A 153 -9.52 4.79 -9.00
CA PRO A 153 -9.05 6.16 -8.75
C PRO A 153 -10.04 7.24 -9.21
N HIS A 154 -10.91 6.92 -10.17
CA HIS A 154 -11.99 7.81 -10.65
C HIS A 154 -13.10 8.04 -9.60
N LEU A 155 -13.22 7.15 -8.61
CA LEU A 155 -14.14 7.30 -7.47
C LEU A 155 -13.47 7.99 -6.28
N CYS A 156 -12.14 8.09 -6.25
CA CYS A 156 -11.44 8.64 -5.10
C CYS A 156 -11.53 10.18 -5.06
N GLY A 157 -11.95 10.70 -3.90
CA GLY A 157 -11.80 12.12 -3.56
C GLY A 157 -10.35 12.45 -3.17
N THR A 158 -10.18 13.31 -2.16
CA THR A 158 -8.86 13.51 -1.54
C THR A 158 -8.48 12.26 -0.77
N VAL A 159 -7.30 11.73 -1.05
CA VAL A 159 -6.69 10.67 -0.26
C VAL A 159 -5.53 11.26 0.51
N TRP A 160 -5.47 11.03 1.82
CA TRP A 160 -4.42 11.52 2.68
C TRP A 160 -3.42 10.41 2.98
N VAL A 161 -2.16 10.63 2.65
CA VAL A 161 -1.08 9.64 2.79
C VAL A 161 -0.18 10.03 3.95
N MET A 162 0.15 9.07 4.81
CA MET A 162 1.03 9.29 5.95
C MET A 162 1.96 8.11 6.17
N PHE A 163 3.26 8.38 6.33
CA PHE A 163 4.20 7.41 6.85
C PHE A 163 4.34 7.52 8.37
N SER A 164 4.50 6.40 9.05
CA SER A 164 4.83 6.31 10.47
C SER A 164 5.75 5.11 10.73
N GLU A 165 6.82 5.31 11.47
CA GLU A 165 7.67 4.20 11.94
C GLU A 165 6.94 3.28 12.92
N HIS A 166 5.87 3.80 13.54
CA HIS A 166 5.11 3.09 14.56
C HIS A 166 3.69 2.80 14.09
N LEU A 167 3.12 1.72 14.65
CA LEU A 167 1.69 1.47 14.54
C LEU A 167 0.91 2.64 15.16
N LEU A 168 -0.10 3.11 14.44
CA LEU A 168 -1.01 4.10 14.99
C LEU A 168 -2.06 3.39 15.82
N THR A 169 -2.39 3.98 16.96
CA THR A 169 -3.50 3.48 17.76
C THR A 169 -4.84 3.78 17.08
N PRO A 170 -5.90 3.01 17.38
CA PRO A 170 -7.25 3.34 16.95
C PRO A 170 -7.68 4.77 17.33
N ALA A 171 -7.23 5.28 18.48
CA ALA A 171 -7.51 6.65 18.91
C ALA A 171 -6.83 7.68 18.00
N THR A 172 -5.58 7.45 17.59
CA THR A 172 -4.86 8.31 16.64
C THR A 172 -5.53 8.33 15.27
N LEU A 173 -5.93 7.16 14.75
CA LEU A 173 -6.65 7.04 13.49
C LEU A 173 -7.99 7.79 13.52
N LYS A 174 -8.75 7.65 14.61
CA LYS A 174 -10.01 8.40 14.83
C LYS A 174 -9.76 9.90 14.89
N ARG A 175 -8.73 10.35 15.62
CA ARG A 175 -8.35 11.76 15.73
C ARG A 175 -8.08 12.36 14.35
N TYR A 176 -7.23 11.71 13.56
CA TYR A 176 -6.94 12.20 12.21
C TYR A 176 -8.13 12.07 11.27
N ALA A 177 -8.99 11.06 11.40
CA ALA A 177 -10.21 10.97 10.59
C ALA A 177 -11.22 12.08 10.93
N ALA A 178 -11.22 12.61 12.15
CA ALA A 178 -12.15 13.65 12.60
C ALA A 178 -11.71 15.07 12.22
N ASP A 179 -10.41 15.32 12.08
CA ASP A 179 -9.86 16.68 11.98
C ASP A 179 -9.06 16.87 10.69
N ALA A 180 -9.58 17.72 9.79
CA ALA A 180 -8.95 18.02 8.52
C ALA A 180 -7.67 18.87 8.67
N THR A 181 -7.59 19.71 9.69
CA THR A 181 -6.41 20.54 9.99
C THR A 181 -5.25 19.65 10.40
N LEU A 182 -5.49 18.70 11.32
CA LEU A 182 -4.46 17.73 11.73
C LEU A 182 -4.02 16.84 10.57
N ARG A 183 -4.92 16.47 9.64
CA ARG A 183 -4.53 15.78 8.41
C ARG A 183 -3.60 16.64 7.55
N ALA A 184 -3.95 17.91 7.31
CA ALA A 184 -3.14 18.82 6.51
C ALA A 184 -1.73 19.05 7.10
N GLU A 185 -1.59 19.05 8.41
CA GLU A 185 -0.30 19.19 9.09
C GLU A 185 0.58 17.93 9.04
N ARG A 186 -0.03 16.74 9.09
CA ARG A 186 0.70 15.47 9.30
C ARG A 186 0.73 14.55 8.09
N MET A 187 -0.07 14.83 7.07
CA MET A 187 -0.28 13.95 5.92
C MET A 187 -0.09 14.71 4.61
N GLN A 188 0.12 13.95 3.54
CA GLN A 188 0.18 14.47 2.18
C GLN A 188 -1.15 14.20 1.47
N PRO A 189 -1.87 15.25 1.03
CA PRO A 189 -3.04 15.08 0.20
C PRO A 189 -2.62 14.68 -1.21
N ILE A 190 -3.34 13.72 -1.79
CA ILE A 190 -3.27 13.36 -3.20
C ILE A 190 -4.68 13.35 -3.79
N THR A 191 -4.77 13.52 -5.10
CA THR A 191 -6.03 13.67 -5.84
C THR A 191 -6.10 12.65 -6.99
N PRO A 192 -6.39 11.37 -6.71
CA PRO A 192 -6.24 10.29 -7.68
C PRO A 192 -7.08 10.49 -8.95
N LYS A 193 -8.32 10.97 -8.79
CA LYS A 193 -9.21 11.28 -9.92
C LYS A 193 -8.61 12.33 -10.86
N GLN A 194 -7.92 13.32 -10.32
CA GLN A 194 -7.22 14.32 -11.13
C GLN A 194 -5.98 13.73 -11.81
N TRP A 195 -5.20 12.94 -11.09
CA TRP A 195 -3.92 12.40 -11.61
C TRP A 195 -4.12 11.44 -12.79
N ILE A 196 -5.21 10.68 -12.83
CA ILE A 196 -5.50 9.80 -13.98
C ILE A 196 -5.94 10.56 -15.24
N GLY A 197 -6.43 11.79 -15.12
CA GLY A 197 -6.88 12.59 -16.27
C GLY A 197 -5.88 13.67 -16.68
N ALA A 198 -5.15 14.24 -15.73
CA ALA A 198 -4.20 15.31 -15.92
C ALA A 198 -3.03 15.17 -14.91
N PRO A 199 -2.13 14.21 -15.12
CA PRO A 199 -0.96 14.03 -14.27
C PRO A 199 -0.05 15.26 -14.35
N GLN A 200 0.39 15.79 -13.21
CA GLN A 200 1.22 16.99 -13.13
C GLN A 200 2.28 16.84 -12.04
N ALA A 201 3.47 17.38 -12.31
CA ALA A 201 4.49 17.55 -11.27
C ALA A 201 4.06 18.70 -10.36
N LYS A 202 3.81 18.42 -9.07
CA LYS A 202 3.37 19.43 -8.10
C LYS A 202 3.78 19.05 -6.69
N GLY A 203 4.36 19.99 -5.95
CA GLY A 203 4.77 19.76 -4.57
C GLY A 203 5.78 18.62 -4.49
N ASP A 204 5.50 17.58 -3.69
CA ASP A 204 6.36 16.40 -3.50
C ASP A 204 6.03 15.26 -4.50
N THR A 205 5.43 15.56 -5.66
CA THR A 205 4.92 14.53 -6.59
C THR A 205 5.33 14.80 -8.02
N VAL A 206 5.63 13.72 -8.76
CA VAL A 206 5.99 13.76 -10.19
C VAL A 206 5.37 12.56 -10.90
N PRO A 207 4.74 12.75 -12.07
CA PRO A 207 4.33 11.64 -12.93
C PRO A 207 5.54 10.91 -13.49
N LEU A 208 5.49 9.57 -13.50
CA LEU A 208 6.51 8.74 -14.15
C LEU A 208 5.98 8.27 -15.50
N SER A 209 6.75 8.51 -16.56
CA SER A 209 6.39 8.13 -17.94
C SER A 209 7.19 6.94 -18.47
N SER A 210 8.19 6.46 -17.73
CA SER A 210 9.02 5.31 -18.12
C SER A 210 9.62 4.60 -16.90
N ALA A 211 10.05 3.35 -17.09
CA ALA A 211 10.78 2.59 -16.08
C ALA A 211 12.14 3.24 -15.74
N ASP A 212 12.78 3.93 -16.70
CA ASP A 212 14.04 4.64 -16.44
C ASP A 212 13.90 5.75 -15.40
N ALA A 213 12.71 6.37 -15.30
CA ALA A 213 12.45 7.37 -14.28
C ALA A 213 12.55 6.80 -12.84
N LEU A 214 12.38 5.49 -12.66
CA LEU A 214 12.58 4.81 -11.38
C LEU A 214 14.03 4.89 -10.92
N LYS A 215 15.01 4.98 -11.83
CA LYS A 215 16.45 5.08 -11.51
C LYS A 215 16.82 6.39 -10.79
N ALA A 216 15.89 7.35 -10.69
CA ALA A 216 16.06 8.50 -9.81
C ALA A 216 16.01 8.10 -8.32
N VAL A 217 15.37 6.98 -7.98
CA VAL A 217 15.39 6.37 -6.65
C VAL A 217 16.65 5.52 -6.49
N LEU A 218 17.39 5.74 -5.41
CA LEU A 218 18.69 5.11 -5.17
C LEU A 218 18.63 3.58 -5.33
N GLU A 219 17.61 2.94 -4.76
CA GLU A 219 17.43 1.49 -4.78
C GLU A 219 17.20 0.90 -6.18
N TYR A 220 16.68 1.67 -7.15
CA TYR A 220 16.38 1.17 -8.50
C TYR A 220 17.46 1.45 -9.54
N ARG A 221 18.62 1.97 -9.11
CA ARG A 221 19.76 2.27 -10.00
C ARG A 221 20.55 1.04 -10.45
N GLY A 222 20.57 0.00 -9.61
CA GLY A 222 21.43 -1.17 -9.76
C GLY A 222 20.97 -2.22 -10.76
N PHE A 223 19.79 -2.09 -11.39
CA PHE A 223 19.28 -3.08 -12.34
C PHE A 223 20.05 -3.16 -13.69
N ALA A 224 21.25 -2.58 -13.77
CA ALA A 224 22.17 -2.67 -14.91
C ALA A 224 23.47 -3.44 -14.56
N GLY A 225 23.42 -4.37 -13.62
CA GLY A 225 24.63 -5.04 -13.08
C GLY A 225 24.69 -6.57 -13.17
N GLU A 226 23.61 -7.29 -13.48
CA GLU A 226 23.62 -8.77 -13.53
C GLU A 226 22.74 -9.29 -14.67
N MET A 227 23.27 -9.21 -15.90
CA MET A 227 22.90 -10.08 -17.02
C MET A 227 24.16 -10.31 -17.85
N GLN A 228 25.10 -11.08 -17.29
CA GLN A 228 26.12 -11.80 -18.05
C GLN A 228 25.91 -13.29 -17.86
#